data_AF-A0A1Y1JTU9-F1
#
_entry.id   AF-A0A1Y1JTU9-F1
#
_cell.length_a   1.000
_cell.length_b   1.000
_cell.length_c   1.000
_cell.angle_alpha   90.00
_cell.angle_beta   90.00
_cell.angle_gamma   90.00
#
_symmetry.space_group_name_H-M   'P 1'
#
loop_
_entity.id
_entity.type
_entity.pdbx_description
1 polymer ?
#
loop_
_entity_poly.entity_id
_entity_poly.type
_entity_poly.pdbx_seq_one_letter_code
_entity_poly.pdbx_strand_id
1 'polypeptide(L)'
;IEPTKVDLEKSFLVTSWQESLKVMADSKFLFNLQNYPKDTINAEIIDLLAPYFDFPTYTFESAKLACGNVAGLISWTIAMASFYDVNKDVLPLKANLARQQAR
;
A
#
# COMPACT_ATOMS: atom_id res chain seq x y z
N ILE A 1 13.34 1.16 -17.51
CA ILE A 1 12.37 1.81 -16.60
C ILE A 1 12.25 3.24 -17.07
N GLU A 2 11.04 3.69 -17.41
CA GLU A 2 10.83 5.09 -17.78
C GLU A 2 11.12 6.01 -16.59
N PRO A 3 11.70 7.20 -16.80
CA PRO A 3 11.93 8.14 -15.71
C PRO A 3 10.62 8.52 -15.01
N THR A 4 10.60 8.49 -13.69
CA THR A 4 9.46 8.95 -12.90
C THR A 4 9.27 10.45 -13.06
N LYS A 5 8.03 10.88 -13.26
CA LYS A 5 7.64 12.29 -13.39
C LYS A 5 6.55 12.60 -12.38
N VAL A 6 6.55 13.80 -11.82
CA VAL A 6 5.47 14.28 -10.97
C VAL A 6 4.30 14.76 -11.84
N ASP A 7 3.09 14.33 -11.51
CA ASP A 7 1.84 14.89 -12.03
C ASP A 7 1.51 16.15 -11.24
N LEU A 8 1.69 17.31 -11.88
CA LEU A 8 1.50 18.63 -11.26
C LEU A 8 0.03 18.93 -10.92
N GLU A 9 -0.93 18.23 -11.51
CA GLU A 9 -2.36 18.44 -11.24
C GLU A 9 -2.83 17.62 -10.03
N LYS A 10 -2.24 16.44 -9.84
CA LYS A 10 -2.71 15.47 -8.84
C LYS A 10 -1.77 15.32 -7.64
N SER A 11 -0.61 15.98 -7.66
CA SER A 11 0.39 15.96 -6.58
C SER A 11 0.95 14.57 -6.26
N PHE A 12 0.96 13.67 -7.25
CA PHE A 12 1.57 12.34 -7.15
C PHE A 12 2.27 11.95 -8.46
N LEU A 13 2.89 10.77 -8.57
CA LEU A 13 3.65 10.39 -9.76
C LEU A 13 2.76 10.07 -10.96
N VAL A 14 3.21 10.47 -12.16
CA VAL A 14 2.62 10.05 -13.44
C VAL A 14 2.60 8.52 -13.52
N THR A 15 1.50 7.97 -14.01
CA THR A 15 1.29 6.53 -14.05
C THR A 15 2.28 5.83 -14.99
N SER A 16 2.95 4.79 -14.48
CA SER A 16 3.85 3.94 -15.27
C SER A 16 3.08 2.76 -15.88
N TRP A 17 2.13 3.04 -16.77
CA TRP A 17 1.15 2.05 -17.27
C TRP A 17 1.80 0.76 -17.81
N GLN A 18 2.86 0.89 -18.61
CA GLN A 18 3.58 -0.26 -19.19
C GLN A 18 4.20 -1.18 -18.13
N GLU A 19 4.74 -0.62 -17.05
CA GLU A 19 5.33 -1.40 -15.96
C GLU A 19 4.23 -2.03 -15.08
N SER A 20 3.16 -1.29 -14.80
CA SER A 20 2.00 -1.81 -14.07
C SER A 20 1.37 -3.01 -14.79
N LEU A 21 1.25 -2.97 -16.13
CA LEU A 21 0.76 -4.09 -16.92
C LEU A 21 1.65 -5.33 -16.79
N LYS A 22 2.98 -5.17 -16.79
CA LYS A 22 3.91 -6.31 -16.61
C LYS A 22 3.76 -6.93 -15.23
N VAL A 23 3.65 -6.11 -14.18
CA VAL A 23 3.45 -6.59 -12.81
C VAL A 23 2.14 -7.35 -12.66
N MET A 24 1.04 -6.83 -13.22
CA MET A 24 -0.27 -7.47 -13.15
C MET A 24 -0.40 -8.72 -14.04
N ALA A 25 0.38 -8.80 -15.11
CA ALA A 25 0.42 -9.97 -16.00
C ALA A 25 1.26 -11.14 -15.44
N ASP A 26 2.04 -10.91 -14.37
CA ASP A 26 2.80 -11.97 -13.70
C ASP A 26 1.82 -13.00 -13.11
N SER A 27 2.00 -14.28 -13.47
CA SER A 27 1.20 -15.38 -12.94
C SER A 27 1.34 -15.55 -11.43
N LYS A 28 2.43 -15.03 -10.83
CA LYS A 28 2.67 -15.01 -9.39
C LYS A 28 2.18 -13.75 -8.70
N PHE A 29 1.54 -12.81 -9.40
CA PHE A 29 1.11 -11.53 -8.83
C PHE A 29 0.33 -11.68 -7.51
N LEU A 30 -0.72 -12.51 -7.51
CA LEU A 30 -1.53 -12.75 -6.30
C LEU A 30 -0.72 -13.44 -5.19
N PHE A 31 0.16 -14.38 -5.55
CA PHE A 31 1.06 -15.03 -4.59
C PHE A 31 2.00 -14.02 -3.92
N ASN A 32 2.54 -13.08 -4.70
CA ASN A 32 3.43 -12.04 -4.20
C ASN A 32 2.69 -11.05 -3.29
N LEU A 33 1.43 -10.72 -3.57
CA LEU A 33 0.61 -9.89 -2.67
C LEU A 33 0.34 -10.56 -1.33
N GLN A 34 0.01 -11.86 -1.34
CA GLN A 34 -0.24 -12.63 -0.11
C GLN A 34 1.01 -12.77 0.76
N ASN A 35 2.18 -12.90 0.13
CA ASN A 35 3.47 -13.06 0.80
C ASN A 35 4.27 -11.76 0.88
N TYR A 36 3.63 -10.60 0.64
CA TYR A 36 4.32 -9.32 0.69
C TYR A 36 4.90 -9.09 2.09
N PRO A 37 6.19 -8.72 2.21
CA PRO A 37 6.86 -8.57 3.50
C PRO A 37 6.41 -7.26 4.18
N LYS A 38 5.17 -7.25 4.70
CA LYS A 38 4.50 -6.07 5.28
C LYS A 38 5.27 -5.37 6.40
N ASP A 39 6.16 -6.08 7.10
CA ASP A 39 7.04 -5.50 8.13
C ASP A 39 8.18 -4.66 7.56
N THR A 40 8.38 -4.67 6.24
CA THR A 40 9.35 -3.81 5.53
C THR A 40 8.75 -2.45 5.10
N ILE A 41 7.44 -2.27 5.27
CA ILE A 41 6.78 -0.98 5.04
C ILE A 41 7.31 0.02 6.08
N ASN A 42 7.74 1.19 5.61
CA ASN A 42 8.30 2.25 6.44
C ASN A 42 7.50 3.55 6.25
N ALA A 43 7.82 4.58 7.06
CA ALA A 43 7.15 5.88 7.00
C ALA A 43 7.26 6.53 5.62
N GLU A 44 8.44 6.47 5.00
CA GLU A 44 8.69 7.09 3.69
C GLU A 44 7.81 6.49 2.58
N ILE A 45 7.55 5.18 2.63
CA ILE A 45 6.62 4.50 1.71
C ILE A 45 5.20 5.00 1.94
N ILE A 46 4.76 5.16 3.20
CA ILE A 46 3.42 5.66 3.51
C ILE A 46 3.27 7.12 3.10
N ASP A 47 4.26 7.97 3.40
CA ASP A 47 4.28 9.38 3.00
C ASP A 47 4.22 9.53 1.48
N LEU A 48 4.92 8.67 0.73
CA LEU A 48 4.86 8.63 -0.73
C LEU A 48 3.47 8.24 -1.24
N LEU A 49 2.75 7.37 -0.51
CA LEU A 49 1.42 6.88 -0.89
C LEU A 49 0.27 7.77 -0.41
N ALA A 50 0.47 8.61 0.61
CA ALA A 50 -0.53 9.50 1.17
C ALA A 50 -1.37 10.28 0.14
N PRO A 51 -0.78 10.97 -0.87
CA PRO A 51 -1.57 11.73 -1.85
C PRO A 51 -2.47 10.84 -2.72
N TYR A 52 -2.15 9.55 -2.86
CA TYR A 52 -3.02 8.59 -3.57
C TYR A 52 -4.22 8.21 -2.71
N PHE A 53 -4.03 7.97 -1.41
CA PHE A 53 -5.11 7.62 -0.49
C PHE A 53 -6.08 8.78 -0.25
N ASP A 54 -5.60 10.02 -0.30
CA ASP A 54 -6.42 11.22 -0.20
C ASP A 54 -7.17 11.56 -1.51
N PHE A 55 -6.86 10.86 -2.61
CA PHE A 55 -7.50 11.11 -3.89
C PHE A 55 -8.98 10.67 -3.86
N PRO A 56 -9.95 11.53 -4.23
CA PRO A 56 -11.38 11.24 -4.02
C PRO A 56 -11.90 9.94 -4.65
N THR A 57 -11.28 9.49 -5.74
CA THR A 57 -11.69 8.25 -6.42
C THR A 57 -10.89 7.02 -5.96
N TYR A 58 -9.95 7.17 -5.01
CA TYR A 58 -9.22 6.05 -4.42
C TYR A 58 -10.05 5.40 -3.31
N THR A 59 -11.23 4.92 -3.68
CA THR A 59 -12.19 4.33 -2.76
C THR A 59 -12.65 2.98 -3.28
N PHE A 60 -13.02 2.08 -2.37
CA PHE A 60 -13.55 0.76 -2.72
C PHE A 60 -14.75 0.87 -3.67
N GLU A 61 -15.68 1.78 -3.40
CA GLU A 61 -16.87 1.97 -4.22
C GLU A 61 -16.53 2.46 -5.63
N SER A 62 -15.61 3.43 -5.76
CA SER A 62 -15.16 3.92 -7.08
C SER A 62 -14.46 2.81 -7.88
N ALA A 63 -13.62 2.01 -7.23
CA ALA A 63 -12.96 0.88 -7.88
C ALA A 63 -13.95 -0.23 -8.28
N LYS A 64 -14.94 -0.52 -7.44
CA LYS A 64 -15.97 -1.53 -7.72
C LYS A 64 -16.82 -1.15 -8.93
N LEU A 65 -17.14 0.14 -9.10
CA LEU A 65 -17.85 0.64 -10.30
C LEU A 65 -17.03 0.42 -11.58
N ALA A 66 -15.70 0.49 -11.51
CA ALA A 66 -14.84 0.24 -12.66
C ALA A 66 -14.65 -1.27 -12.91
N CYS A 67 -14.24 -2.03 -11.90
CA CYS A 67 -14.04 -3.47 -11.98
C CYS A 67 -13.98 -4.10 -10.57
N GLY A 68 -14.76 -5.16 -10.33
CA GLY A 68 -14.78 -5.86 -9.04
C GLY A 68 -13.40 -6.38 -8.58
N ASN A 69 -12.53 -6.79 -9.51
CA ASN A 69 -11.17 -7.23 -9.18
C ASN A 69 -10.27 -6.09 -8.70
N VAL A 70 -10.46 -4.88 -9.23
CA VAL A 70 -9.70 -3.68 -8.83
C VAL A 70 -10.11 -3.23 -7.43
N ALA A 71 -11.37 -3.44 -7.04
CA ALA A 71 -11.84 -3.14 -5.70
C ALA A 71 -11.06 -3.89 -4.61
N GLY A 72 -10.76 -5.18 -4.84
CA GLY A 72 -9.92 -5.97 -3.93
C GLY A 72 -8.49 -5.44 -3.79
N LEU A 73 -7.91 -4.93 -4.88
CA LEU A 73 -6.56 -4.36 -4.88
C LEU A 73 -6.50 -3.04 -4.11
N ILE A 74 -7.49 -2.15 -4.28
CA ILE A 74 -7.57 -0.91 -3.49
C ILE A 74 -7.75 -1.23 -2.00
N SER A 75 -8.61 -2.18 -1.65
CA SER A 75 -8.75 -2.59 -0.25
C SER A 75 -7.43 -3.13 0.32
N TRP A 76 -6.67 -3.89 -0.47
CA TRP A 76 -5.39 -4.43 -0.04
C TRP A 76 -4.35 -3.33 0.23
N THR A 77 -4.20 -2.35 -0.66
CA THR A 77 -3.23 -1.26 -0.47
C THR A 77 -3.57 -0.40 0.75
N ILE A 78 -4.85 -0.08 0.96
CA ILE A 78 -5.32 0.64 2.16
C ILE A 78 -5.04 -0.19 3.41
N ALA A 79 -5.32 -1.50 3.38
CA ALA A 79 -5.07 -2.37 4.52
C ALA A 79 -3.56 -2.46 4.87
N MET A 80 -2.67 -2.43 3.89
CA MET A 80 -1.22 -2.42 4.12
C MET A 80 -0.75 -1.10 4.76
N ALA A 81 -1.32 0.04 4.35
CA ALA A 81 -1.04 1.32 4.99
C ALA A 81 -1.50 1.35 6.45
N SER A 82 -2.76 0.95 6.70
CA SER A 82 -3.30 0.83 8.06
C SER A 82 -2.52 -0.17 8.92
N PHE A 83 -2.01 -1.26 8.32
CA PHE A 83 -1.15 -2.21 9.04
C PHE A 83 0.10 -1.53 9.57
N TYR A 84 0.77 -0.70 8.76
CA TYR A 84 1.94 0.06 9.21
C TYR A 84 1.59 0.98 10.39
N ASP A 85 0.51 1.75 10.26
CA ASP A 85 0.09 2.73 11.28
C ASP A 85 -0.22 2.08 12.63
N VAL A 86 -0.79 0.88 12.62
CA VAL A 86 -1.03 0.10 13.83
C VAL A 86 0.26 -0.53 14.34
N ASN A 87 1.07 -1.13 13.45
CA ASN A 87 2.24 -1.90 13.84
C ASN A 87 3.34 -1.03 14.46
N LYS A 88 3.52 0.21 13.96
CA LYS A 88 4.49 1.18 14.54
C LYS A 88 4.23 1.45 16.03
N ASP A 89 2.95 1.43 16.45
CA ASP A 89 2.57 1.69 17.84
C ASP A 89 2.52 0.38 18.65
N VAL A 90 2.15 -0.75 18.02
CA VAL A 90 2.04 -2.06 18.68
C VAL A 90 3.40 -2.69 18.99
N LEU A 91 4.43 -2.54 18.14
CA LEU A 91 5.75 -3.12 18.37
C LEU A 91 6.39 -2.64 19.69
N PRO A 92 6.43 -1.32 19.99
CA PRO A 92 6.90 -0.83 21.28
C PRO A 92 6.09 -1.38 22.46
N LEU A 93 4.77 -1.50 22.32
CA LEU A 93 3.90 -2.02 23.38
C LEU A 93 4.19 -3.50 23.69
N LYS A 94 4.38 -4.32 22.66
CA LYS A 94 4.77 -5.74 22.81
C LYS A 94 6.15 -5.88 23.45
N ALA A 95 7.12 -5.06 23.06
CA ALA A 95 8.46 -5.06 23.65
C ALA A 95 8.43 -4.65 25.14
N ASN A 96 7.59 -3.67 25.49
CA ASN A 96 7.36 -3.27 26.88
C ASN A 96 6.73 -4.38 27.70
N LEU A 97 5.71 -5.07 27.16
CA LEU A 97 5.06 -6.19 27.83
C LEU A 97 6.04 -7.34 28.11
N ALA A 98 6.86 -7.72 27.12
CA ALA A 98 7.87 -8.76 27.30
C ALA A 98 8.89 -8.42 28.40
N ARG A 99 9.31 -7.15 28.50
CA ARG A 99 10.20 -6.68 29.59
C ARG A 99 9.53 -6.75 30.97
N GLN A 100 8.23 -6.48 31.05
CA GLN A 100 7.49 -6.54 32.32
C GLN A 100 7.23 -7.98 32.77
N GLN A 101 7.00 -8.91 31.83
CA GLN A 101 6.78 -10.32 32.12
C GLN A 101 8.07 -11.09 32.43
N ALA A 102 9.23 -10.59 31.99
CA ALA A 102 10.54 -11.18 32.31
C ALA A 102 11.06 -10.80 33.71
N ARG A 103 10.29 -10.05 34.49
CA ARG A 103 10.61 -9.57 35.84
C ARG A 103 9.71 -10.26 36.86
#